data_AF-A0A1S3T9L4-F1
#
_entry.id   AF-A0A1S3T9L4-F1
#
_cell.length_a   1.000
_cell.length_b   1.000
_cell.length_c   1.000
_cell.angle_alpha   90.00
_cell.angle_beta   90.00
_cell.angle_gamma   90.00
#
_symmetry.space_group_name_H-M   'P 1'
#
loop_
_entity.id
_entity.type
_entity.pdbx_description
1 polymer ?
#
loop_
_entity_poly.entity_id
_entity_poly.type
_entity_poly.pdbx_seq_one_letter_code
_entity_poly.pdbx_strand_id
1 'polypeptide(L)'
;MATTASLDVADGPVMSLINKRIRAFRKKMKCIVAMEESLSLGKTLNKEQEEFLRTKPFILALIDEFEKLRQPLASAVAEELQGTTSNARSTEAPTQTLAESSDSFEQPPPQHSGEDVVVEDLLNLLY
;
A
#
# COMPACT_ATOMS: atom_id res chain seq x y z
N MET A 1 -24.91 -15.81 -1.51
CA MET A 1 -24.37 -15.09 -2.68
C MET A 1 -23.30 -14.15 -2.16
N ALA A 2 -22.01 -14.52 -2.26
CA ALA A 2 -20.91 -13.71 -1.73
C ALA A 2 -20.58 -12.58 -2.71
N THR A 3 -20.76 -11.35 -2.26
CA THR A 3 -20.44 -10.11 -2.94
C THR A 3 -18.94 -10.03 -3.20
N THR A 4 -18.51 -10.20 -4.45
CA THR A 4 -17.18 -9.79 -4.91
C THR A 4 -17.16 -8.28 -5.02
N ALA A 5 -16.99 -7.60 -3.88
CA ALA A 5 -16.83 -6.17 -3.82
C ALA A 5 -15.62 -5.74 -4.67
N SER A 6 -15.80 -4.65 -5.40
CA SER A 6 -14.81 -4.01 -6.27
C SER A 6 -13.60 -3.55 -5.47
N LEU A 7 -12.62 -4.43 -5.26
CA LEU A 7 -11.36 -4.18 -4.53
C LEU A 7 -10.35 -3.31 -5.31
N ASP A 8 -10.69 -2.80 -6.50
CA ASP A 8 -9.68 -2.18 -7.37
C ASP A 8 -9.33 -0.72 -7.00
N VAL A 9 -10.07 -0.06 -6.10
CA VAL A 9 -9.86 1.36 -5.74
C VAL A 9 -9.43 1.58 -4.28
N ALA A 10 -9.66 0.62 -3.37
CA ALA A 10 -9.43 0.81 -1.93
C ALA A 10 -8.09 0.26 -1.39
N ASP A 11 -7.39 -0.54 -2.19
CA ASP A 11 -6.35 -1.46 -1.71
C ASP A 11 -4.91 -0.88 -1.79
N GLY A 12 -4.76 0.35 -2.27
CA GLY A 12 -3.46 1.00 -2.46
C GLY A 12 -2.56 0.33 -3.53
N PRO A 13 -1.40 0.92 -3.85
CA PRO A 13 -0.55 0.45 -4.96
C PRO A 13 -0.01 -0.98 -4.77
N VAL A 14 0.40 -1.32 -3.54
CA VAL A 14 0.96 -2.64 -3.22
C VAL A 14 -0.07 -3.73 -3.40
N MET A 15 -1.28 -3.56 -2.87
CA MET A 15 -2.29 -4.61 -2.94
C MET A 15 -2.95 -4.69 -4.32
N SER A 16 -3.00 -3.59 -5.06
CA SER A 16 -3.32 -3.61 -6.50
C SER A 16 -2.35 -4.50 -7.29
N LEU A 17 -1.04 -4.42 -7.03
CA LEU A 17 -0.05 -5.29 -7.68
C LEU A 17 -0.28 -6.77 -7.36
N ILE A 18 -0.46 -7.11 -6.07
CA ILE A 18 -0.73 -8.48 -5.63
C ILE A 18 -2.00 -9.03 -6.29
N ASN A 19 -3.09 -8.26 -6.28
CA ASN A 19 -4.34 -8.64 -6.90
C ASN A 19 -4.21 -8.83 -8.43
N LYS A 20 -3.44 -7.98 -9.11
CA LYS A 20 -3.13 -8.13 -10.54
C LYS A 20 -2.36 -9.43 -10.81
N ARG A 21 -1.35 -9.76 -10.00
CA ARG A 21 -0.59 -11.02 -10.12
C ARG A 21 -1.49 -12.23 -9.95
N ILE A 22 -2.34 -12.23 -8.92
CA ILE A 22 -3.29 -13.32 -8.66
C ILE A 22 -4.28 -13.48 -9.82
N ARG A 23 -4.84 -12.39 -10.36
CA ARG A 23 -5.70 -12.45 -11.54
C ARG A 23 -4.98 -13.05 -12.75
N ALA A 24 -3.73 -12.66 -12.99
CA ALA A 24 -2.94 -13.19 -14.11
C ALA A 24 -2.69 -14.70 -13.98
N PHE A 25 -2.31 -15.18 -12.79
CA PHE A 25 -2.09 -16.61 -12.56
C PHE A 25 -3.40 -17.41 -12.62
N ARG A 26 -4.50 -16.90 -12.07
CA ARG A 26 -5.83 -17.52 -12.23
C ARG A 26 -6.26 -17.58 -13.69
N LYS A 27 -5.94 -16.56 -14.50
CA LYS A 27 -6.19 -16.59 -15.95
C LYS A 27 -5.39 -17.71 -16.62
N LYS A 28 -4.10 -17.85 -16.29
CA LYS A 28 -3.27 -18.97 -16.79
C LYS A 28 -3.83 -20.33 -16.36
N MET A 29 -4.26 -20.47 -15.11
CA MET A 29 -4.88 -21.70 -14.60
C MET A 29 -6.16 -22.06 -15.36
N LYS A 30 -7.02 -21.09 -15.67
CA LYS A 30 -8.20 -21.31 -16.52
C LYS A 30 -7.83 -21.83 -17.91
N CYS A 31 -6.77 -21.30 -18.52
CA CYS A 31 -6.28 -21.81 -19.80
C CYS A 31 -5.77 -23.25 -19.70
N ILE A 32 -5.03 -23.58 -18.63
CA ILE A 32 -4.57 -24.95 -18.36
C ILE A 32 -5.75 -25.91 -18.22
N VAL A 33 -6.77 -25.56 -17.45
CA VAL A 33 -7.97 -26.40 -17.28
C VAL A 33 -8.67 -26.65 -18.63
N ALA A 34 -8.85 -25.61 -19.44
CA ALA A 34 -9.44 -25.76 -20.78
C ALA A 34 -8.59 -26.64 -21.72
N MET A 35 -7.26 -26.62 -21.55
CA MET A 35 -6.35 -27.51 -22.29
C MET A 35 -6.43 -28.96 -21.80
N GLU A 36 -6.59 -29.18 -20.49
CA GLU A 36 -6.80 -30.52 -19.91
C GLU A 36 -8.13 -31.12 -20.38
N GLU A 37 -9.19 -30.32 -20.45
CA GLU A 37 -10.48 -30.72 -21.03
C GLU A 37 -10.35 -31.03 -22.53
N SER A 38 -9.57 -30.25 -23.26
CA SER A 38 -9.29 -30.53 -24.68
C SER A 38 -8.52 -31.84 -24.88
N LEU A 39 -7.58 -32.15 -23.97
CA LEU A 39 -6.81 -33.39 -23.96
C LEU A 39 -7.72 -34.59 -23.66
N SER A 40 -8.63 -34.48 -22.69
CA SER A 40 -9.58 -35.55 -22.36
C SER A 40 -10.57 -35.86 -23.50
N LEU A 41 -10.84 -34.87 -24.36
CA LEU A 41 -11.59 -35.05 -25.62
C LEU A 41 -10.75 -35.67 -26.76
N GLY A 42 -9.50 -36.03 -26.51
CA GLY A 42 -8.63 -36.71 -27.48
C GLY A 42 -7.88 -35.80 -28.45
N LYS A 43 -7.84 -34.48 -28.19
CA LYS A 43 -7.02 -33.57 -29.00
C LYS A 43 -5.54 -33.78 -28.68
N THR A 44 -4.71 -33.80 -29.72
CA THR A 44 -3.26 -33.82 -29.57
C THR A 44 -2.73 -32.43 -29.23
N LEU A 45 -1.71 -32.37 -28.37
CA LEU A 45 -1.05 -31.13 -27.97
C LEU A 45 0.28 -31.00 -28.70
N ASN A 46 0.68 -29.76 -28.99
CA ASN A 46 2.03 -29.45 -29.44
C ASN A 46 2.99 -29.34 -28.25
N LYS A 47 4.31 -29.38 -28.50
CA LYS A 47 5.36 -29.31 -27.46
C LYS A 47 5.22 -28.11 -26.53
N GLU A 48 4.97 -26.91 -27.08
CA GLU A 48 4.78 -25.70 -26.28
C GLU A 48 3.59 -25.81 -25.31
N GLN A 49 2.53 -26.50 -25.75
CA GLN A 49 1.34 -26.70 -24.94
C GLN A 49 1.58 -27.72 -23.82
N GLU A 50 2.34 -28.79 -24.10
CA GLU A 50 2.78 -29.74 -23.07
C GLU A 50 3.67 -29.07 -22.02
N GLU A 51 4.62 -28.24 -22.45
CA GLU A 51 5.46 -27.45 -21.54
C GLU A 51 4.63 -26.50 -20.70
N PHE A 52 3.63 -25.85 -21.29
CA PHE A 52 2.69 -25.01 -20.55
C PHE A 52 1.88 -25.81 -19.52
N LEU A 53 1.40 -27.01 -19.85
CA LEU A 53 0.72 -27.89 -18.87
C LEU A 53 1.65 -28.29 -17.72
N ARG A 54 2.94 -28.54 -17.98
CA ARG A 54 3.93 -28.83 -16.93
C ARG A 54 4.11 -27.68 -15.94
N THR A 55 3.74 -26.45 -16.29
CA THR A 55 3.79 -25.30 -15.35
C THR A 55 2.63 -25.26 -14.35
N LYS A 56 1.61 -26.12 -14.49
CA LYS A 56 0.45 -26.21 -13.59
C LYS A 56 0.78 -26.21 -12.09
N PRO A 57 1.64 -27.11 -11.56
CA PRO A 57 1.97 -27.13 -10.13
C PRO A 57 2.59 -25.82 -9.66
N PHE A 58 3.42 -25.18 -10.49
CA PHE A 58 4.03 -23.90 -10.17
C PHE A 58 3.00 -22.76 -10.13
N ILE A 59 2.07 -22.72 -11.08
CA ILE A 59 0.99 -21.72 -11.09
C ILE A 59 0.08 -21.86 -9.87
N LEU A 60 -0.24 -23.10 -9.48
CA LEU A 60 -1.01 -23.36 -8.26
C LEU A 60 -0.28 -22.89 -7.01
N ALA A 61 1.00 -23.23 -6.87
CA ALA A 61 1.82 -22.77 -5.75
C ALA A 61 1.89 -21.25 -5.70
N LEU A 62 2.10 -20.58 -6.84
CA LEU A 62 2.10 -19.11 -6.88
C LEU A 62 0.76 -18.50 -6.45
N ILE A 63 -0.37 -19.05 -6.88
CA ILE A 63 -1.68 -18.55 -6.45
C ILE A 63 -1.79 -18.64 -4.91
N ASP A 64 -1.47 -19.79 -4.34
CA ASP A 64 -1.53 -20.03 -2.90
C ASP A 64 -0.61 -19.08 -2.12
N GLU A 65 0.65 -18.95 -2.53
CA GLU A 65 1.61 -18.05 -1.89
C GLU A 65 1.19 -16.57 -1.97
N PHE A 66 0.73 -16.10 -3.14
CA PHE A 66 0.23 -14.73 -3.25
C PHE A 66 -1.06 -14.50 -2.44
N GLU A 67 -1.89 -15.52 -2.25
CA GLU A 67 -3.07 -15.42 -1.40
C GLU A 67 -2.71 -15.32 0.09
N LYS A 68 -1.74 -16.12 0.55
CA LYS A 68 -1.20 -16.06 1.91
C LYS A 68 -0.57 -14.70 2.22
N LEU A 69 0.11 -14.10 1.24
CA LEU A 69 0.76 -12.79 1.42
C LEU A 69 -0.21 -11.61 1.53
N ARG A 70 -1.48 -11.73 1.13
CA ARG A 70 -2.41 -10.57 1.16
C ARG A 70 -2.58 -9.99 2.55
N GLN A 71 -2.90 -10.84 3.54
CA GLN A 71 -3.22 -10.36 4.89
C GLN A 71 -1.99 -9.78 5.61
N PRO A 72 -0.82 -10.45 5.62
CA PRO A 72 0.39 -9.87 6.22
C PRO A 72 0.79 -8.52 5.61
N LEU A 73 0.71 -8.39 4.29
CA LEU A 73 1.03 -7.13 3.61
C LEU A 73 0.02 -6.03 3.91
N ALA A 74 -1.28 -6.35 3.95
CA ALA A 74 -2.31 -5.38 4.30
C ALA A 74 -2.13 -4.87 5.75
N SER A 75 -1.81 -5.76 6.70
CA SER A 75 -1.51 -5.39 8.09
C SER A 75 -0.28 -4.48 8.17
N ALA A 76 0.83 -4.89 7.55
CA ALA A 76 2.07 -4.12 7.57
C ALA A 76 1.89 -2.70 7.00
N VAL A 77 1.18 -2.58 5.87
CA VAL A 77 0.89 -1.27 5.27
C VAL A 77 0.00 -0.42 6.17
N ALA A 78 -0.99 -1.02 6.83
CA ALA A 78 -1.85 -0.29 7.77
C ALA A 78 -1.08 0.20 9.00
N GLU A 79 -0.18 -0.63 9.55
CA GLU A 79 0.69 -0.30 10.68
C GLU A 79 1.67 0.84 10.34
N GLU A 80 2.30 0.81 9.16
CA GLU A 80 3.20 1.88 8.69
C GLU A 80 2.48 3.23 8.50
N LEU A 81 1.26 3.20 7.95
CA LEU A 81 0.44 4.40 7.79
C LEU A 81 0.01 4.97 9.15
N GLN A 82 -0.40 4.11 10.09
CA GLN A 82 -0.75 4.54 11.44
C GLN A 82 0.46 5.17 12.16
N GLY A 83 1.62 4.53 12.13
CA GLY A 83 2.85 5.03 12.76
C GLY A 83 3.34 6.37 12.19
N THR A 84 3.17 6.58 10.89
CA THR A 84 3.52 7.86 10.24
C THR A 84 2.57 8.98 10.67
N THR A 85 1.27 8.71 10.73
CA THR A 85 0.28 9.71 11.16
C THR A 85 0.35 10.04 12.64
N SER A 86 0.72 9.10 13.51
CA SER A 86 0.89 9.34 14.95
C SER A 86 2.12 10.20 15.26
N ASN A 87 3.22 10.02 14.52
CA ASN A 87 4.43 10.84 14.71
C ASN A 87 4.21 12.28 14.24
N ALA A 88 3.48 12.50 13.13
CA ALA A 88 3.14 13.84 12.65
C ALA A 88 2.17 14.59 13.60
N ARG A 89 1.36 13.88 14.38
CA ARG A 89 0.40 14.49 15.33
C ARG A 89 1.00 14.78 16.70
N SER A 90 2.12 14.15 17.06
CA SER A 90 2.77 14.37 18.35
C SER A 90 3.60 15.66 18.40
N THR A 91 3.83 16.32 17.26
CA THR A 91 4.48 17.64 17.18
C THR A 91 3.51 18.82 17.30
N GLU A 92 2.19 18.57 17.34
CA GLU A 92 1.18 19.62 17.48
C GLU A 92 0.15 19.25 18.56
N ALA A 93 0.42 19.63 19.81
CA ALA A 93 -0.63 19.73 20.82
C ALA A 93 -0.55 21.07 21.59
N PRO A 94 -1.70 21.72 21.86
CA PRO A 94 -1.80 23.16 22.06
C PRO A 94 -1.99 23.56 23.54
N THR A 95 -1.48 24.75 23.87
CA THR A 95 -2.01 25.73 24.84
C THR A 95 -2.39 25.21 26.23
N GLN A 96 -1.48 25.34 27.20
CA GLN A 96 -1.87 25.51 28.59
C GLN A 96 -2.34 26.95 28.81
N THR A 97 -3.64 27.10 29.08
CA THR A 97 -4.26 28.31 29.61
C THR A 97 -3.94 28.41 31.10
N LEU A 98 -3.27 29.46 31.52
CA LEU A 98 -3.38 29.98 32.88
C LEU A 98 -3.32 31.50 32.82
N ALA A 99 -4.50 32.12 32.89
CA ALA A 99 -4.63 33.53 33.12
C ALA A 99 -4.39 33.79 34.62
N GLU A 100 -3.26 34.38 34.96
CA GLU A 100 -3.13 35.20 36.16
C GLU A 100 -2.55 36.55 35.75
N SER A 101 -3.33 37.58 36.08
CA SER A 101 -3.05 38.98 35.89
C SER A 101 -1.77 39.41 36.60
N SER A 102 -0.90 40.16 35.94
CA SER A 102 -0.29 41.31 36.59
C SER A 102 0.24 42.33 35.58
N ASP A 103 -0.36 43.51 35.69
CA ASP A 103 0.06 44.84 35.27
C ASP A 103 1.59 45.08 35.15
N SER A 104 2.06 45.58 33.99
CA SER A 104 2.60 46.94 33.82
C SER A 104 3.45 47.10 32.54
N PHE A 105 3.09 48.13 31.76
CA PHE A 105 3.93 49.10 31.04
C PHE A 105 4.89 48.67 29.87
N GLU A 106 4.56 49.22 28.69
CA GLU A 106 5.43 49.99 27.75
C GLU A 106 5.91 49.40 26.39
N GLN A 107 5.45 50.11 25.33
CA GLN A 107 6.05 50.40 24.00
C GLN A 107 5.90 49.46 22.77
N PRO A 108 5.68 50.01 21.55
CA PRO A 108 5.37 49.28 20.31
C PRO A 108 6.59 49.20 19.33
N PRO A 109 6.45 48.64 18.10
CA PRO A 109 7.24 47.51 17.56
C PRO A 109 8.54 47.90 16.80
N PRO A 110 9.35 46.90 16.38
CA PRO A 110 9.73 46.87 14.97
C PRO A 110 9.45 45.52 14.31
N GLN A 111 9.00 45.61 13.07
CA GLN A 111 8.71 44.50 12.17
C GLN A 111 10.02 43.80 11.80
N HIS A 112 10.16 42.52 12.12
CA HIS A 112 11.10 41.65 11.42
C HIS A 112 10.33 40.55 10.70
N SER A 113 10.48 40.60 9.39
CA SER A 113 9.90 39.78 8.34
C SER A 113 10.06 38.29 8.62
N GLY A 114 8.96 37.54 8.52
CA GLY A 114 8.89 36.09 8.64
C GLY A 114 9.61 35.30 7.54
N GLU A 115 10.61 35.88 6.88
CA GLU A 115 11.55 35.17 6.01
C GLU A 115 12.71 34.58 6.82
N ASP A 116 13.18 35.25 7.87
CA ASP A 116 14.37 34.84 8.65
C ASP A 116 14.16 33.47 9.33
N VAL A 117 12.96 33.23 9.85
CA VAL A 117 12.58 31.96 10.49
C VAL A 117 12.60 30.79 9.50
N VAL A 118 12.26 31.03 8.23
CA VAL A 118 12.21 29.97 7.21
C VAL A 118 13.63 29.61 6.75
N VAL A 119 14.54 30.58 6.70
CA VAL A 119 15.93 30.32 6.31
C VAL A 119 16.66 29.52 7.38
N GLU A 120 16.42 29.83 8.65
CA GLU A 120 17.00 29.08 9.79
C GLU A 120 16.55 27.61 9.78
N ASP A 121 15.28 27.35 9.48
CA ASP A 121 14.72 25.99 9.41
C ASP A 121 15.29 25.19 8.22
N LEU A 122 15.57 25.88 7.10
CA LEU A 122 16.22 25.27 5.93
C LEU A 122 17.71 24.97 6.16
N LEU A 123 18.41 25.81 6.91
CA LEU A 123 19.83 25.60 7.24
C LEU A 123 20.03 24.41 8.19
N ASN A 124 19.11 24.20 9.11
CA ASN A 124 19.10 23.04 10.01
C ASN A 124 18.84 21.69 9.31
N LEU A 125 18.41 21.69 8.05
CA LEU A 125 18.18 20.47 7.27
C LEU A 125 19.43 19.98 6.53
N LEU A 126 20.43 20.86 6.35
CA LEU A 126 21.63 20.61 5.53
C LEU A 126 22.90 20.33 6.35
N TYR A 127 22.86 20.46 7.68
CA TYR A 127 23.98 20.21 8.58
C TYR A 127 23.59 19.20 9.66
#